data_AF-A0A6A4GH36-F1
#
_entry.id   AF-A0A6A4GH36-F1
#
_cell.length_a   1.000
_cell.length_b   1.000
_cell.length_c   1.000
_cell.angle_alpha   90.00
_cell.angle_beta   90.00
_cell.angle_gamma   90.00
#
_symmetry.space_group_name_H-M   'P 1'
#
loop_
_entity.id
_entity.type
_entity.pdbx_description
1 polymer ?
#
loop_
_entity_poly.entity_id
_entity_poly.type
_entity_poly.pdbx_seq_one_letter_code
_entity_poly.pdbx_strand_id
1 'polypeptide(L)'
;MAGYLDYWCSLDITGSAERDSLTVQLETEFEDVDRMVDCLIAEWQKHRAEIAAELLPIEATIYSSLCHDATSRGLILTVQLEARLHERAHEKAIVIREAREQERARARTQARQRERAAERELKDNKTSNGPREWPQATYEADKWRHLELRSQAEMFLLRQDLQAFTKK
;
A
#
# COMPACT_ATOMS: atom_id res chain seq x y z
N MET A 1 -21.29 19.25 -3.49
CA MET A 1 -21.05 18.96 -2.06
C MET A 1 -19.55 18.97 -1.89
N ALA A 2 -19.02 19.95 -1.17
CA ALA A 2 -17.60 20.02 -0.86
C ALA A 2 -17.25 18.79 0.00
N GLY A 3 -16.33 17.96 -0.47
CA GLY A 3 -15.93 16.75 0.23
C GLY A 3 -15.17 17.10 1.50
N TYR A 4 -15.06 16.16 2.45
CA TYR A 4 -14.25 16.33 3.66
C TYR A 4 -12.82 16.79 3.34
N LEU A 5 -12.28 16.49 2.14
CA LEU A 5 -10.99 16.97 1.64
C LEU A 5 -10.98 18.45 1.19
N ASP A 6 -12.09 19.03 0.73
CA ASP A 6 -12.16 20.46 0.34
C ASP A 6 -12.04 21.39 1.54
N TYR A 7 -12.46 20.93 2.74
CA TYR A 7 -12.26 21.67 3.99
C TYR A 7 -10.78 21.73 4.40
N TRP A 8 -10.01 20.67 4.15
CA TRP A 8 -8.60 20.59 4.55
C TRP A 8 -7.61 21.12 3.49
N CYS A 9 -8.01 21.15 2.21
CA CYS A 9 -7.19 21.71 1.12
C CYS A 9 -7.32 23.24 0.95
N SER A 10 -8.31 23.87 1.59
CA SER A 10 -8.60 25.31 1.48
C SER A 10 -8.07 26.16 2.65
N LEU A 11 -7.61 25.54 3.73
CA LEU A 11 -6.94 26.23 4.82
C LEU A 11 -5.50 26.52 4.40
N ASP A 12 -5.23 27.77 4.07
CA ASP A 12 -3.89 28.27 3.82
C ASP A 12 -3.20 28.44 5.20
N ILE A 13 -2.87 27.31 5.89
CA ILE A 13 -2.33 27.24 7.27
C ILE A 13 -0.96 27.92 7.36
N THR A 14 -1.01 29.23 7.22
CA THR A 14 0.12 30.16 7.17
C THR A 14 -0.17 31.34 8.10
N GLY A 15 -1.42 31.49 8.57
CA GLY A 15 -1.81 32.48 9.56
C GLY A 15 -1.69 31.94 10.99
N SER A 16 -1.28 32.81 11.91
CA SER A 16 -1.25 32.51 13.35
C SER A 16 -2.60 32.02 13.86
N ALA A 17 -3.70 32.55 13.33
CA ALA A 17 -5.06 32.19 13.74
C ALA A 17 -5.42 30.71 13.50
N GLU A 18 -4.87 30.08 12.46
CA GLU A 18 -5.16 28.68 12.13
C GLU A 18 -4.31 27.75 12.99
N ARG A 19 -3.07 28.17 13.28
CA ARG A 19 -2.21 27.53 14.28
C ARG A 19 -2.87 27.58 15.66
N ASP A 20 -3.39 28.74 16.06
CA ASP A 20 -4.08 28.92 17.34
C ASP A 20 -5.33 28.03 17.42
N SER A 21 -6.11 27.94 16.33
CA SER A 21 -7.28 27.05 16.25
C SER A 21 -6.93 25.56 16.37
N LEU A 22 -5.88 25.11 15.66
CA LEU A 22 -5.39 23.72 15.75
C LEU A 22 -4.83 23.41 17.14
N THR A 23 -4.11 24.35 17.75
CA THR A 23 -3.53 24.22 19.08
C THR A 23 -4.64 24.07 20.12
N VAL A 24 -5.66 24.95 20.10
CA VAL A 24 -6.81 24.87 21.02
C VAL A 24 -7.59 23.54 20.89
N GLN A 25 -7.71 22.99 19.68
CA GLN A 25 -8.38 21.70 19.48
C GLN A 25 -7.58 20.52 20.03
N LEU A 26 -6.24 20.60 19.99
CA LEU A 26 -5.34 19.51 20.34
C LEU A 26 -4.80 19.60 21.77
N GLU A 27 -4.89 20.77 22.41
CA GLU A 27 -4.52 21.03 23.81
C GLU A 27 -5.22 20.13 24.82
N THR A 28 -6.40 19.62 24.47
CA THR A 28 -7.16 18.73 25.36
C THR A 28 -6.80 17.25 25.21
N GLU A 29 -6.11 16.87 24.12
CA GLU A 29 -5.87 15.47 23.75
C GLU A 29 -4.39 15.06 23.85
N PHE A 30 -3.45 16.00 23.86
CA PHE A 30 -2.01 15.70 23.79
C PHE A 30 -1.18 16.61 24.70
N GLU A 31 -0.14 16.08 25.33
CA GLU A 31 0.76 16.85 26.22
C GLU A 31 1.80 17.70 25.45
N ASP A 32 2.15 17.32 24.22
CA ASP A 32 3.16 18.01 23.38
C ASP A 32 2.51 18.58 22.10
N VAL A 33 1.55 19.49 22.32
CA VAL A 33 0.66 20.04 21.29
C VAL A 33 1.44 20.86 20.27
N ASP A 34 2.31 21.75 20.74
CA ASP A 34 3.07 22.66 19.88
C ASP A 34 3.91 21.89 18.86
N ARG A 35 4.63 20.87 19.32
CA ARG A 35 5.44 20.02 18.45
C ARG A 35 4.58 19.27 17.45
N MET A 36 3.41 18.76 17.88
CA MET A 36 2.50 18.04 16.99
C MET A 36 1.90 18.97 15.92
N VAL A 37 1.49 20.18 16.30
CA VAL A 37 1.00 21.21 15.37
C VAL A 37 2.08 21.57 14.36
N ASP A 38 3.33 21.78 14.80
CA ASP A 38 4.46 22.04 13.90
C ASP A 38 4.72 20.85 12.94
N CYS A 39 4.64 19.61 13.43
CA CYS A 39 4.76 18.42 12.58
C CYS A 39 3.64 18.34 11.52
N LEU A 40 2.40 18.65 11.90
CA LEU A 40 1.26 18.65 10.97
C LEU A 40 1.42 19.75 9.91
N ILE A 41 1.85 20.95 10.30
CA ILE A 41 2.15 22.03 9.36
C ILE A 41 3.25 21.61 8.39
N ALA A 42 4.33 20.99 8.89
CA ALA A 42 5.43 20.53 8.05
C ALA A 42 5.00 19.45 7.03
N GLU A 43 4.26 18.43 7.47
CA GLU A 43 3.74 17.41 6.55
C GLU A 43 2.72 18.00 5.57
N TRP A 44 1.93 18.98 5.98
CA TRP A 44 1.02 19.69 5.08
C TRP A 44 1.77 20.49 4.01
N GLN A 45 2.79 21.26 4.38
CA GLN A 45 3.63 22.00 3.43
C GLN A 45 4.34 21.06 2.45
N LYS A 46 4.86 19.94 2.96
CA LYS A 46 5.47 18.90 2.14
C LYS A 46 4.45 18.32 1.15
N HIS A 47 3.25 17.99 1.62
CA HIS A 47 2.20 17.50 0.74
C HIS A 47 1.83 18.52 -0.33
N ARG A 48 1.69 19.81 0.02
CA ARG A 48 1.45 20.89 -0.94
C ARG A 48 2.56 20.99 -2.00
N ALA A 49 3.82 20.85 -1.59
CA ALA A 49 4.95 20.84 -2.51
C ALA A 49 4.92 19.62 -3.46
N GLU A 50 4.54 18.44 -2.96
CA GLU A 50 4.35 17.24 -3.78
C GLU A 50 3.23 17.43 -4.81
N ILE A 51 2.09 18.00 -4.41
CA ILE A 51 0.98 18.34 -5.31
C ILE A 51 1.43 19.31 -6.40
N ALA A 52 2.13 20.38 -6.02
CA ALA A 52 2.63 21.37 -6.96
C ALA A 52 3.61 20.74 -7.96
N ALA A 53 4.51 19.87 -7.50
CA ALA A 53 5.45 19.15 -8.34
C ALA A 53 4.75 18.19 -9.33
N GLU A 54 3.64 17.57 -8.94
CA GLU A 54 2.82 16.74 -9.85
C GLU A 54 2.06 17.58 -10.88
N LEU A 55 1.53 18.74 -10.49
CA LEU A 55 0.71 19.59 -11.35
C LEU A 55 1.53 20.30 -12.44
N LEU A 56 2.72 20.78 -12.09
CA LEU A 56 3.58 21.59 -12.96
C LEU A 56 3.80 20.99 -14.36
N PRO A 57 4.21 19.71 -14.52
CA PRO A 57 4.39 19.13 -15.85
C PRO A 57 3.07 18.94 -16.63
N ILE A 58 1.96 18.68 -15.93
CA ILE A 58 0.63 18.52 -16.55
C ILE A 58 0.18 19.88 -17.10
N GLU A 59 0.28 20.92 -16.28
CA GLU A 59 -0.07 22.29 -16.65
C GLU A 59 0.77 22.78 -17.82
N ALA A 60 2.09 22.58 -17.79
CA ALA A 60 2.99 22.98 -18.87
C ALA A 60 2.62 22.33 -20.21
N THR A 61 2.24 21.04 -20.18
CA THR A 61 1.82 20.30 -21.39
C THR A 61 0.52 20.87 -21.95
N ILE A 62 -0.48 21.12 -21.09
CA ILE A 62 -1.78 21.66 -21.50
C ILE A 62 -1.62 23.09 -22.01
N TYR A 63 -0.87 23.92 -21.30
CA TYR A 63 -0.62 25.31 -21.66
C TYR A 63 0.04 25.39 -23.04
N SER A 64 1.07 24.59 -23.28
CA SER A 64 1.75 24.53 -24.59
C SER A 64 0.78 24.16 -25.72
N SER A 65 -0.10 23.18 -25.49
CA SER A 65 -1.16 22.81 -26.44
C SER A 65 -2.13 23.97 -26.69
N LEU A 66 -2.56 24.68 -25.64
CA LEU A 66 -3.48 25.79 -25.75
C LEU A 66 -2.87 26.99 -26.50
N CYS A 67 -1.59 27.28 -26.27
CA CYS A 67 -0.85 28.32 -27.00
C CYS A 67 -0.71 27.96 -28.48
N HIS A 68 -0.42 26.69 -28.79
CA HIS A 68 -0.35 26.23 -30.17
C HIS A 68 -1.72 26.35 -30.89
N ASP A 69 -2.80 25.96 -30.21
CA ASP A 69 -4.17 26.10 -30.72
C ASP A 69 -4.58 27.57 -30.93
N ALA A 70 -4.16 28.48 -30.05
CA ALA A 70 -4.43 29.90 -30.19
C ALA A 70 -3.66 30.48 -31.40
N THR A 71 -2.39 30.14 -31.51
CA THR A 71 -1.51 30.63 -32.59
C THR A 71 -1.95 30.11 -33.96
N SER A 72 -2.32 28.83 -34.06
CA SER A 72 -2.82 28.23 -35.31
C SER A 72 -4.14 28.85 -35.79
N ARG A 73 -4.91 29.46 -34.87
CA ARG A 73 -6.11 30.24 -35.20
C ARG A 73 -5.82 31.71 -35.52
N GLY A 74 -4.55 32.11 -35.55
CA GLY A 74 -4.13 33.48 -35.83
C GLY A 74 -4.33 34.45 -34.66
N LEU A 75 -4.53 33.95 -33.43
CA LEU A 75 -4.63 34.81 -32.25
C LEU A 75 -3.24 35.29 -31.83
N ILE A 76 -3.14 36.57 -31.51
CA ILE A 76 -1.94 37.16 -30.92
C ILE A 76 -1.99 36.92 -29.40
N LEU A 77 -0.92 36.34 -28.85
CA LEU A 77 -0.77 36.13 -27.41
C LEU A 77 -0.55 37.47 -26.71
N THR A 78 -1.64 38.06 -26.21
CA THR A 78 -1.59 39.20 -25.31
C THR A 78 -1.46 38.71 -23.87
N VAL A 79 -0.95 39.55 -22.96
CA VAL A 79 -0.82 39.22 -21.54
C VAL A 79 -2.14 38.74 -20.91
N GLN A 80 -3.26 39.34 -21.30
CA GLN A 80 -4.59 38.93 -20.82
C GLN A 80 -4.99 37.53 -21.34
N LEU A 81 -4.63 37.22 -22.59
CA LEU A 81 -4.89 35.91 -23.17
C LEU A 81 -4.00 34.86 -22.51
N GLU A 82 -2.71 35.15 -22.33
CA GLU A 82 -1.77 34.25 -21.64
C GLU A 82 -2.23 33.91 -20.23
N ALA A 83 -2.67 34.90 -19.44
CA ALA A 83 -3.22 34.68 -18.10
C ALA A 83 -4.43 33.73 -18.13
N ARG A 84 -5.36 33.93 -19.07
CA ARG A 84 -6.53 33.04 -19.25
C ARG A 84 -6.14 31.64 -19.70
N LEU A 85 -5.11 31.51 -20.54
CA LEU A 85 -4.60 30.21 -20.97
C LEU A 85 -3.93 29.46 -19.81
N HIS A 86 -3.19 30.17 -18.95
CA HIS A 86 -2.62 29.61 -17.72
C HIS A 86 -3.70 29.15 -16.75
N GLU A 87 -4.68 29.99 -16.44
CA GLU A 87 -5.81 29.63 -15.57
C GLU A 87 -6.52 28.38 -16.09
N ARG A 88 -6.83 28.34 -17.39
CA ARG A 88 -7.48 27.18 -18.01
C ARG A 88 -6.58 25.94 -18.04
N ALA A 89 -5.27 26.09 -18.19
CA ALA A 89 -4.32 24.99 -18.12
C ALA A 89 -4.28 24.41 -16.69
N HIS A 90 -4.28 25.28 -15.70
CA HIS A 90 -4.28 24.94 -14.29
C HIS A 90 -5.55 24.16 -13.89
N GLU A 91 -6.74 24.67 -14.24
CA GLU A 91 -8.02 23.98 -14.00
C GLU A 91 -8.03 22.57 -14.60
N LYS A 92 -7.57 22.44 -15.84
CA LYS A 92 -7.49 21.13 -16.51
C LYS A 92 -6.46 20.22 -15.86
N ALA A 93 -5.34 20.76 -15.40
CA ALA A 93 -4.29 20.00 -14.72
C ALA A 93 -4.81 19.40 -13.41
N ILE A 94 -5.62 20.15 -12.65
CA ILE A 94 -6.29 19.66 -11.43
C ILE A 94 -7.18 18.47 -11.77
N VAL A 95 -8.06 18.59 -12.77
CA VAL A 95 -8.99 17.50 -13.15
C VAL A 95 -8.23 16.23 -13.56
N ILE A 96 -7.14 16.36 -14.33
CA ILE A 96 -6.32 15.22 -14.73
C ILE A 96 -5.64 14.58 -13.52
N ARG A 97 -5.11 15.39 -12.60
CA ARG A 97 -4.47 14.88 -11.38
C ARG A 97 -5.47 14.12 -10.51
N GLU A 98 -6.66 14.67 -10.30
CA GLU A 98 -7.73 14.01 -9.53
C GLU A 98 -8.15 12.68 -10.15
N ALA A 99 -8.30 12.62 -11.47
CA ALA A 99 -8.59 11.36 -12.17
C ALA A 99 -7.49 10.31 -11.93
N ARG A 100 -6.22 10.70 -12.03
CA ARG A 100 -5.08 9.81 -11.73
C ARG A 100 -5.10 9.33 -10.28
N GLU A 101 -5.41 10.19 -9.32
CA GLU A 101 -5.49 9.80 -7.92
C GLU A 101 -6.65 8.83 -7.66
N GLN A 102 -7.80 9.04 -8.30
CA GLN A 102 -8.91 8.09 -8.24
C GLN A 102 -8.54 6.73 -8.83
N GLU A 103 -7.80 6.70 -9.94
CA GLU A 103 -7.29 5.45 -10.53
C GLU A 103 -6.32 4.73 -9.59
N ARG A 104 -5.37 5.46 -8.97
CA ARG A 104 -4.46 4.91 -7.96
C ARG A 104 -5.24 4.33 -6.77
N ALA A 105 -6.26 5.03 -6.28
CA ALA A 105 -7.11 4.57 -5.19
C ALA A 105 -7.89 3.29 -5.55
N ARG A 106 -8.44 3.23 -6.77
CA ARG A 106 -9.10 2.02 -7.29
C ARG A 106 -8.13 0.85 -7.41
N ALA A 107 -6.93 1.07 -7.92
CA ALA A 107 -5.89 0.05 -8.04
C ALA A 107 -5.48 -0.50 -6.67
N ARG A 108 -5.29 0.35 -5.67
CA ARG A 108 -5.03 -0.07 -4.27
C ARG A 108 -6.16 -0.93 -3.72
N THR A 109 -7.40 -0.53 -3.98
CA THR A 109 -8.59 -1.29 -3.53
C THR A 109 -8.66 -2.67 -4.19
N GLN A 110 -8.41 -2.74 -5.50
CA GLN A 110 -8.37 -4.00 -6.23
C GLN A 110 -7.22 -4.91 -5.76
N ALA A 111 -6.03 -4.34 -5.49
CA ALA A 111 -4.90 -5.09 -4.96
C ALA A 111 -5.25 -5.74 -3.60
N ARG A 112 -5.85 -4.99 -2.68
CA ARG A 112 -6.33 -5.51 -1.39
C ARG A 112 -7.41 -6.59 -1.56
N GLN A 113 -8.29 -6.44 -2.54
CA GLN A 113 -9.31 -7.46 -2.82
C GLN A 113 -8.67 -8.75 -3.33
N ARG A 114 -7.66 -8.66 -4.21
CA ARG A 114 -6.90 -9.81 -4.70
C ARG A 114 -6.13 -10.51 -3.58
N GLU A 115 -5.48 -9.77 -2.69
CA GLU A 115 -4.82 -10.33 -1.51
C GLU A 115 -5.81 -11.09 -0.63
N ARG A 116 -6.98 -10.51 -0.33
CA ARG A 116 -8.03 -11.18 0.44
C ARG A 116 -8.59 -12.42 -0.26
N ALA A 117 -8.70 -12.40 -1.58
CA ALA A 117 -9.13 -13.57 -2.36
C ALA A 117 -8.08 -14.68 -2.28
N ALA A 118 -6.80 -14.35 -2.47
CA ALA A 118 -5.70 -15.31 -2.34
C ALA A 118 -5.61 -15.89 -0.91
N GLU A 119 -5.81 -15.07 0.13
CA GLU A 119 -5.88 -15.55 1.51
C GLU A 119 -7.05 -16.52 1.75
N ARG A 120 -8.21 -16.28 1.12
CA ARG A 120 -9.36 -17.19 1.18
C ARG A 120 -9.07 -18.49 0.46
N GLU A 121 -8.54 -18.44 -0.76
CA GLU A 121 -8.15 -19.65 -1.50
C GLU A 121 -7.11 -20.48 -0.74
N LEU A 122 -6.15 -19.85 -0.07
CA LEU A 122 -5.18 -20.55 0.79
C LEU A 122 -5.85 -21.19 2.03
N LYS A 123 -6.87 -20.56 2.60
CA LYS A 123 -7.66 -21.12 3.72
C LYS A 123 -8.58 -22.24 3.24
N ASP A 124 -9.20 -22.09 2.08
CA ASP A 124 -10.10 -23.06 1.46
C ASP A 124 -9.33 -24.28 0.94
N ASN A 125 -8.11 -24.12 0.44
CA ASN A 125 -7.21 -25.23 0.10
C ASN A 125 -6.66 -25.95 1.35
N LYS A 126 -6.57 -25.27 2.50
CA LYS A 126 -6.30 -25.94 3.78
C LYS A 126 -7.50 -26.76 4.29
N THR A 127 -8.73 -26.38 3.94
CA THR A 127 -9.95 -27.14 4.27
C THR A 127 -10.36 -28.16 3.21
N SER A 128 -9.85 -28.07 1.98
CA SER A 128 -10.19 -28.95 0.83
C SER A 128 -9.17 -30.07 0.55
N ASN A 129 -8.26 -30.37 1.48
CA ASN A 129 -7.45 -31.60 1.41
C ASN A 129 -8.18 -32.78 2.08
N GLY A 130 -9.08 -33.42 1.32
CA GLY A 130 -9.40 -34.86 1.44
C GLY A 130 -10.10 -35.36 2.73
N PRO A 131 -10.63 -36.60 2.71
CA PRO A 131 -11.27 -37.19 3.87
C PRO A 131 -10.27 -37.31 5.03
N ARG A 132 -10.74 -36.90 6.20
CA ARG A 132 -10.04 -36.73 7.47
C ARG A 132 -9.67 -38.09 8.09
N GLU A 133 -8.87 -38.90 7.39
CA GLU A 133 -8.53 -40.28 7.77
C GLU A 133 -7.02 -40.58 7.77
N TRP A 134 -6.12 -39.65 8.07
CA TRP A 134 -4.68 -40.01 8.18
C TRP A 134 -3.92 -39.35 9.34
N PRO A 135 -4.28 -39.68 10.60
CA PRO A 135 -3.25 -39.83 11.64
C PRO A 135 -3.07 -41.28 12.10
N GLN A 136 -4.11 -42.12 12.04
CA GLN A 136 -4.08 -43.46 12.63
C GLN A 136 -3.29 -44.46 11.78
N ALA A 137 -3.54 -44.49 10.46
CA ALA A 137 -2.91 -45.46 9.56
C ALA A 137 -1.41 -45.18 9.35
N THR A 138 -1.00 -43.91 9.33
CA THR A 138 0.41 -43.50 9.34
C THR A 138 1.08 -43.83 10.67
N TYR A 139 0.40 -43.62 11.80
CA TYR A 139 0.92 -43.99 13.12
C TYR A 139 1.08 -45.51 13.28
N GLU A 140 0.14 -46.32 12.79
CA GLU A 140 0.25 -47.78 12.82
C GLU A 140 1.36 -48.29 11.91
N ALA A 141 1.49 -47.74 10.69
CA ALA A 141 2.57 -48.10 9.78
C ALA A 141 3.96 -47.74 10.35
N ASP A 142 4.10 -46.57 10.98
CA ASP A 142 5.35 -46.18 11.64
C ASP A 142 5.65 -47.02 12.88
N LYS A 143 4.62 -47.43 13.64
CA LYS A 143 4.78 -48.34 14.77
C LYS A 143 5.28 -49.71 14.31
N TRP A 144 4.75 -50.24 13.21
CA TRP A 144 5.24 -51.49 12.61
C TRP A 144 6.69 -51.37 12.12
N ARG A 145 7.04 -50.27 11.44
CA ARG A 145 8.43 -50.00 11.03
C ARG A 145 9.39 -49.92 12.21
N HIS A 146 9.01 -49.26 13.30
CA HIS A 146 9.85 -49.15 14.48
C HIS A 146 10.10 -50.51 15.15
N LEU A 147 9.07 -51.37 15.22
CA LEU A 147 9.21 -52.73 15.76
C LEU A 147 10.09 -53.60 14.87
N GLU A 148 9.96 -53.47 13.55
CA GLU A 148 10.77 -54.22 12.59
C GLU A 148 12.24 -53.78 12.60
N LEU A 149 12.51 -52.48 12.68
CA LEU A 149 13.88 -51.96 12.83
C LEU A 149 14.53 -52.43 14.14
N ARG A 150 13.75 -52.47 15.23
CA ARG A 150 14.24 -52.95 16.52
C ARG A 150 14.60 -54.44 16.47
N SER A 151 13.74 -55.28 15.87
CA SER A 151 14.03 -56.72 15.75
C SER A 151 15.24 -56.98 14.84
N GLN A 152 15.40 -56.21 13.76
CA GLN A 152 16.58 -56.30 12.90
C GLN A 152 17.87 -55.89 13.63
N ALA A 153 17.82 -54.84 14.45
CA ALA A 153 18.96 -54.41 15.26
C ALA A 153 19.34 -55.44 16.34
N GLU A 154 18.35 -56.02 17.03
CA GLU A 154 18.57 -57.10 18.01
C GLU A 154 19.19 -58.33 17.34
N MET A 155 18.70 -58.72 16.16
CA MET A 155 19.29 -59.81 15.37
C MET A 155 20.70 -59.51 14.88
N PHE A 156 21.00 -58.25 14.52
CA PHE A 156 22.34 -57.84 14.12
C PHE A 156 23.34 -57.94 15.28
N LEU A 157 22.95 -57.45 16.47
CA LEU A 157 23.77 -57.55 17.68
C LEU A 157 24.02 -59.02 18.08
N LEU A 158 22.98 -59.85 18.06
CA LEU A 158 23.12 -61.29 18.33
C LEU A 158 24.05 -61.99 17.32
N ARG A 159 23.98 -61.62 16.04
CA ARG A 159 24.90 -62.15 15.02
C ARG A 159 26.34 -61.69 15.26
N GLN A 160 26.53 -60.45 15.69
CA GLN A 160 27.85 -59.91 16.02
C GLN A 160 28.44 -60.63 17.24
N ASP A 161 27.65 -60.87 18.28
CA ASP A 161 28.04 -61.62 19.47
C ASP A 161 28.38 -63.08 19.13
N LEU A 162 27.54 -63.76 18.33
CA LEU A 162 27.82 -65.12 17.88
C LEU A 162 29.09 -65.21 17.01
N GLN A 163 29.36 -64.21 16.17
CA GLN A 163 30.62 -64.13 15.41
C GLN A 163 31.83 -63.86 16.31
N ALA A 164 31.66 -63.13 17.41
CA ALA A 164 32.70 -62.91 18.40
C ALA A 164 32.98 -64.18 19.23
N PHE A 165 31.96 -65.00 19.51
CA PHE A 165 32.09 -66.28 20.19
C PHE A 165 32.70 -67.39 19.32
N THR A 166 32.50 -67.36 18.00
CA THR A 166 33.05 -68.35 17.05
C THR A 166 34.47 -68.02 16.55
N LYS A 167 35.02 -66.85 16.92
CA LYS A 167 36.41 -66.43 16.64
C LYS A 167 37.37 -66.60 17.84
N LYS A 168 36.94 -67.27 18.91
CA LYS A 168 37.80 -67.82 19.97
C LYS A 168 38.05 -69.30 19.72
#